data_AF-A0A662GV18-F1
#
_entry.id   AF-A0A662GV18-F1
#
_cell.length_a   1.000
_cell.length_b   1.000
_cell.length_c   1.000
_cell.angle_alpha   90.00
_cell.angle_beta   90.00
_cell.angle_gamma   90.00
#
_symmetry.space_group_name_H-M   'P 1'
#
loop_
_entity.id
_entity.type
_entity.pdbx_description
1 polymer ?
#
loop_
_entity_poly.entity_id
_entity_poly.type
_entity_poly.pdbx_seq_one_letter_code
_entity_poly.pdbx_strand_id
1 'polypeptide(L)'
;MLTIASKRVFTMDFAEIVASPAFAFLLSFATAISIYILGKKLAPAFSPNKDKIAPYACGEYFPPEKVPMRIIFFQYAVLFLIFDIVSMLVVFSMGLPYWDPVRLNVIHLVFIYILTALLALYILGRRIEYGIYRKIS
;
A
#
# COMPACT_ATOMS: atom_id res chain seq x y z
N MET A 1 29.61 -0.49 -26.06
CA MET A 1 28.53 -0.59 -25.06
C MET A 1 27.47 0.52 -25.21
N LEU A 2 27.83 1.78 -25.53
CA LEU A 2 26.84 2.86 -25.74
C LEU A 2 25.92 2.69 -26.97
N THR A 3 26.37 2.01 -28.03
CA THR A 3 25.60 1.84 -29.28
C THR A 3 24.46 0.81 -29.17
N ILE A 4 24.54 -0.15 -28.23
CA ILE A 4 23.50 -1.18 -28.03
C ILE A 4 22.31 -0.61 -27.25
N ALA A 5 22.56 0.28 -26.28
CA ALA A 5 21.50 0.94 -25.51
C ALA A 5 20.65 1.87 -26.38
N SER A 6 21.27 2.65 -27.28
CA SER A 6 20.56 3.53 -28.20
C SER A 6 19.72 2.77 -29.23
N LYS A 7 20.20 1.63 -29.73
CA LYS A 7 19.46 0.81 -30.71
C LYS A 7 18.27 0.07 -30.09
N ARG A 8 18.36 -0.31 -28.81
CA ARG A 8 17.31 -1.04 -28.07
C ARG A 8 16.12 -0.14 -27.69
N VAL A 9 16.34 1.16 -27.47
CA VAL A 9 15.26 2.13 -27.20
C VAL A 9 14.41 2.41 -28.45
N PHE A 10 15.00 2.35 -29.64
CA PHE A 10 14.31 2.69 -30.90
C PHE A 10 13.51 1.54 -31.51
N THR A 11 13.76 0.30 -31.11
CA THR A 11 13.03 -0.90 -31.57
C THR A 11 12.14 -1.49 -30.47
N MET A 12 11.49 -0.65 -29.66
CA MET A 12 10.45 -1.16 -28.75
C MET A 12 9.21 -1.44 -29.58
N ASP A 13 8.85 -2.73 -29.71
CA ASP A 13 7.58 -3.13 -30.30
C ASP A 13 6.43 -2.50 -29.52
N PHE A 14 5.35 -2.13 -30.21
CA PHE A 14 4.15 -1.54 -29.57
C PHE A 14 3.64 -2.42 -28.41
N ALA A 15 3.77 -3.74 -28.55
CA ALA A 15 3.44 -4.70 -27.51
C ALA A 15 4.28 -4.56 -26.23
N GLU A 16 5.57 -4.23 -26.33
CA GLU A 16 6.43 -4.03 -25.15
C GLU A 16 6.08 -2.73 -24.40
N ILE A 17 5.70 -1.69 -25.14
CA ILE A 17 5.25 -0.42 -24.56
C ILE A 17 3.94 -0.64 -23.79
N VAL A 18 2.97 -1.33 -24.40
CA VAL A 18 1.67 -1.63 -23.77
C VAL A 18 1.82 -2.59 -22.58
N ALA A 19 2.74 -3.55 -22.67
CA ALA A 19 3.03 -4.49 -21.58
C ALA A 19 3.83 -3.85 -20.42
N SER A 20 4.31 -2.61 -20.57
CA SER A 20 5.09 -1.96 -19.52
C SER A 20 4.23 -1.58 -18.31
N PRO A 21 4.73 -1.76 -17.07
CA PRO A 21 4.00 -1.39 -15.86
C PRO A 21 3.75 0.12 -15.77
N ALA A 22 4.64 0.93 -16.35
CA ALA A 22 4.47 2.38 -16.43
C ALA A 22 3.25 2.76 -17.29
N PHE A 23 3.04 2.09 -18.43
CA PHE A 23 1.86 2.33 -19.26
C PHE A 23 0.57 1.96 -18.53
N ALA A 24 0.53 0.81 -17.85
CA ALA A 24 -0.63 0.40 -17.05
C ALA A 24 -0.96 1.41 -15.94
N PHE A 25 0.05 1.91 -15.23
CA PHE A 25 -0.12 2.95 -14.22
C PHE A 25 -0.67 4.24 -14.82
N LEU A 26 -0.08 4.75 -15.90
CA LEU A 26 -0.54 5.96 -16.58
C LEU A 26 -1.98 5.83 -17.09
N LEU A 27 -2.34 4.68 -17.65
CA LEU A 27 -3.69 4.39 -18.09
C LEU A 27 -4.68 4.37 -16.92
N SER A 28 -4.36 3.69 -15.82
CA SER A 28 -5.22 3.70 -14.62
C SER A 28 -5.41 5.10 -14.04
N PHE A 29 -4.35 5.91 -14.04
CA PHE A 29 -4.40 7.27 -13.52
C PHE A 29 -5.21 8.19 -14.44
N ALA A 30 -4.99 8.06 -15.75
CA ALA A 30 -5.74 8.79 -16.77
C ALA A 30 -7.24 8.45 -16.68
N THR A 31 -7.59 7.16 -16.59
CA THR A 31 -9.00 6.73 -16.46
C THR A 31 -9.65 7.27 -15.19
N ALA A 32 -8.97 7.23 -14.04
CA ALA A 32 -9.49 7.82 -12.79
C ALA A 32 -9.74 9.33 -12.93
N ILE A 33 -8.81 10.07 -13.52
CA ILE A 33 -8.96 11.51 -13.79
C ILE A 33 -10.11 11.75 -14.78
N SER A 34 -10.22 10.96 -15.85
CA SER A 34 -11.29 11.08 -16.82
C SER A 34 -12.65 10.90 -16.16
N ILE A 35 -12.82 9.87 -15.33
CA ILE A 35 -14.07 9.63 -14.58
C ILE A 35 -14.37 10.82 -13.67
N TYR A 36 -13.37 11.34 -12.94
CA TYR A 36 -13.56 12.48 -12.05
C TYR A 36 -13.97 13.77 -12.81
N ILE A 37 -13.29 14.09 -13.92
CA ILE A 37 -13.60 15.28 -14.73
C ILE A 37 -14.97 15.15 -15.39
N LEU A 38 -15.27 13.98 -15.96
CA LEU A 38 -16.57 13.72 -16.59
C LEU A 38 -17.70 13.78 -15.55
N GLY A 39 -17.50 13.15 -14.39
CA GLY A 39 -18.45 13.20 -13.28
C GLY A 39 -18.70 14.64 -12.80
N LYS A 40 -17.64 15.45 -12.67
CA LYS A 40 -17.75 16.86 -12.32
C LYS A 40 -18.49 17.69 -13.38
N LYS A 41 -18.28 17.41 -14.67
CA LYS A 41 -18.93 18.13 -15.78
C LYS A 41 -20.40 17.76 -15.95
N LEU A 42 -20.75 16.50 -15.70
CA LEU A 42 -22.10 15.98 -15.89
C LEU A 42 -22.99 16.21 -14.65
N ALA A 43 -22.40 16.35 -13.46
CA ALA A 43 -23.12 16.64 -12.24
C ALA A 43 -23.75 18.04 -12.23
N PRO A 44 -24.91 18.23 -11.59
CA PRO A 44 -25.50 19.54 -11.39
C PRO A 44 -24.59 20.43 -10.54
N ALA A 45 -24.66 21.75 -10.77
CA ALA A 45 -23.84 22.72 -10.03
C ALA A 45 -24.07 22.59 -8.51
N PHE A 46 -22.99 22.47 -7.75
CA PHE A 46 -23.06 22.35 -6.30
C PHE A 46 -23.40 23.71 -5.67
N SER A 47 -24.57 23.80 -5.03
CA SER A 47 -24.93 24.92 -4.16
C SER A 47 -24.65 24.56 -2.69
N PRO A 48 -23.65 25.20 -2.05
CA PRO A 48 -23.33 24.91 -0.65
C PRO A 48 -24.49 25.33 0.25
N ASN A 49 -25.09 24.37 0.93
CA ASN A 49 -26.05 24.58 2.02
C ASN A 49 -25.48 23.92 3.29
N LYS A 50 -25.75 24.47 4.47
CA LYS A 50 -25.31 23.94 5.77
C LYS A 50 -25.67 22.47 5.94
N ASP A 51 -26.86 22.08 5.51
CA ASP A 51 -27.33 20.68 5.62
C ASP A 51 -26.62 19.73 4.64
N LYS A 52 -26.12 20.24 3.51
CA LYS A 52 -25.40 19.44 2.49
C LYS A 52 -23.93 19.25 2.82
N ILE A 53 -23.34 20.15 3.61
CA ILE A 53 -21.93 20.09 4.03
C ILE A 53 -21.75 19.44 5.40
N ALA A 54 -22.81 19.35 6.20
CA ALA A 54 -22.78 18.72 7.50
C ALA A 54 -22.53 17.20 7.37
N PRO A 55 -21.75 16.59 8.29
CA PRO A 55 -21.57 15.15 8.30
C PRO A 55 -22.90 14.44 8.57
N TYR A 56 -23.09 13.27 7.95
CA TYR A 56 -24.28 12.47 8.15
C TYR A 56 -24.36 11.98 9.60
N ALA A 57 -25.42 12.35 10.31
CA ALA A 57 -25.68 11.89 11.67
C ALA A 57 -27.18 11.64 11.90
N CYS A 58 -27.78 10.77 11.09
CA CYS A 58 -29.18 10.34 11.23
C CYS A 58 -30.23 11.47 11.27
N GLY A 59 -29.90 12.65 10.73
CA GLY A 59 -30.77 13.84 10.75
C GLY A 59 -30.49 14.83 11.88
N GLU A 60 -29.55 14.53 12.77
CA GLU A 60 -29.10 15.43 13.83
C GLU A 60 -27.87 16.24 13.39
N TYR A 61 -27.71 17.44 13.95
CA TYR A 61 -26.56 18.30 13.67
C TYR A 61 -25.48 18.10 14.72
N PHE A 62 -24.44 17.34 14.38
CA PHE A 62 -23.25 17.19 15.20
C PHE A 62 -22.10 18.02 14.65
N PRO A 63 -21.31 18.70 15.52
CA PRO A 63 -20.06 19.29 15.07
C PRO A 63 -19.12 18.18 14.57
N PRO A 64 -18.28 18.45 13.56
CA PRO A 64 -17.31 17.49 13.08
C PRO A 64 -16.29 17.19 14.19
N GLU A 65 -16.44 16.03 14.81
CA GLU A 65 -15.57 15.59 15.90
C GLU A 65 -14.46 14.68 15.37
N LYS A 66 -13.22 14.98 15.78
CA LYS A 66 -12.08 14.12 15.49
C LYS A 66 -12.07 12.99 16.50
N VAL A 67 -12.61 11.83 16.12
CA VAL A 67 -12.60 10.65 16.98
C VAL A 67 -11.15 10.20 17.21
N PRO A 68 -10.67 10.09 18.47
CA PRO A 68 -9.33 9.59 18.75
C PRO A 68 -9.24 8.11 18.34
N MET A 69 -8.37 7.81 17.38
CA MET A 69 -8.15 6.43 16.95
C MET A 69 -7.49 5.63 18.07
N ARG A 70 -8.07 4.46 18.40
CA ARG A 70 -7.51 3.58 19.45
C ARG A 70 -6.16 3.01 19.00
N ILE A 71 -5.20 2.95 19.93
CA ILE A 71 -3.82 2.46 19.72
C ILE A 71 -3.78 1.03 19.16
N ILE A 72 -4.85 0.24 19.30
CA ILE A 72 -4.94 -1.11 18.71
C ILE A 72 -4.74 -1.11 17.18
N PHE A 73 -5.25 -0.11 16.47
CA PHE A 73 -5.10 -0.01 15.01
C PHE A 73 -3.66 0.29 14.61
N PHE A 74 -2.96 1.07 15.43
CA PHE A 74 -1.54 1.34 15.23
C PHE A 74 -0.69 0.06 15.31
N GLN A 75 -1.04 -0.88 16.19
CA GLN A 75 -0.31 -2.14 16.31
C GLN A 75 -0.49 -3.03 15.08
N TYR A 76 -1.71 -3.09 14.54
CA TYR A 76 -1.96 -3.80 13.29
C TYR A 76 -1.24 -3.14 12.11
N ALA A 77 -1.16 -1.80 12.07
CA ALA A 77 -0.41 -1.08 11.04
C ALA A 77 1.09 -1.38 11.09
N VAL A 78 1.70 -1.40 12.28
CA VAL A 78 3.11 -1.78 12.46
C VAL A 78 3.34 -3.24 12.06
N LEU A 79 2.44 -4.14 12.45
CA LEU A 79 2.53 -5.54 12.06
C LEU A 79 2.42 -5.71 10.53
N PHE A 80 1.49 -5.02 9.89
CA PHE A 80 1.37 -5.00 8.43
C PHE A 80 2.64 -4.49 7.76
N LEU A 81 3.25 -3.41 8.26
CA LEU A 81 4.50 -2.86 7.74
C LEU A 81 5.65 -3.88 7.80
N ILE A 82 5.75 -4.64 8.90
CA ILE A 82 6.75 -5.70 9.04
C ILE A 82 6.52 -6.74 7.92
N PHE A 83 5.31 -7.24 7.74
CA PHE A 83 5.03 -8.21 6.67
C PHE A 83 5.25 -7.67 5.26
N ASP A 84 4.97 -6.39 5.03
CA ASP A 84 5.11 -5.75 3.72
C ASP A 84 6.58 -5.73 3.23
N ILE A 85 7.53 -5.46 4.13
CA ILE A 85 8.97 -5.44 3.81
C ILE A 85 9.48 -6.83 3.35
N VAL A 86 8.91 -7.93 3.88
CA VAL A 86 9.27 -9.29 3.43
C VAL A 86 8.96 -9.46 1.95
N SER A 87 7.80 -8.97 1.48
CA SER A 87 7.41 -9.09 0.08
C SER A 87 8.39 -8.36 -0.85
N MET A 88 8.84 -7.16 -0.45
CA MET A 88 9.83 -6.37 -1.19
C MET A 88 11.19 -7.07 -1.24
N LEU A 89 11.63 -7.69 -0.14
CA LEU A 89 12.87 -8.47 -0.10
C LEU A 89 12.81 -9.71 -0.99
N VAL A 90 11.67 -10.41 -1.04
CA VAL A 90 11.47 -11.57 -1.93
C VAL A 90 11.53 -11.15 -3.39
N VAL A 91 10.86 -10.07 -3.77
CA VAL A 91 10.89 -9.56 -5.15
C VAL A 91 12.30 -9.15 -5.57
N PHE A 92 13.06 -8.45 -4.71
CA PHE A 92 14.46 -8.11 -5.00
C PHE A 92 15.39 -9.33 -5.04
N SER A 93 14.99 -10.46 -4.45
CA SER A 93 15.72 -11.72 -4.61
C SER A 93 15.53 -12.36 -5.99
N MET A 94 14.44 -12.04 -6.69
CA MET A 94 14.12 -12.62 -7.99
C MET A 94 15.05 -12.06 -9.08
N GLY A 95 15.74 -12.94 -9.80
CA GLY A 95 16.63 -12.58 -10.90
C GLY A 95 18.13 -12.65 -10.60
N LEU A 96 18.52 -12.96 -9.36
CA LEU A 96 19.93 -13.17 -9.01
C LEU A 96 20.41 -14.59 -9.39
N PRO A 97 21.60 -14.73 -9.99
CA PRO A 97 22.17 -16.04 -10.30
C PRO A 97 22.43 -16.86 -9.02
N TYR A 98 22.41 -18.19 -9.14
CA TYR A 98 22.47 -19.10 -7.99
C TYR A 98 23.71 -18.90 -7.10
N TRP A 99 24.85 -18.54 -7.71
CA TRP A 99 26.16 -18.39 -7.04
C TRP A 99 26.54 -16.94 -6.76
N ASP A 100 25.60 -16.00 -6.87
CA ASP A 100 25.86 -14.59 -6.59
C ASP A 100 25.94 -14.37 -5.06
N PRO A 101 27.05 -13.79 -4.52
CA PRO A 101 27.14 -13.45 -3.10
C PRO A 101 26.01 -12.54 -2.62
N VAL A 102 25.44 -11.73 -3.52
CA VAL A 102 24.28 -10.87 -3.23
C VAL A 102 23.04 -11.71 -2.93
N ARG A 103 22.85 -12.85 -3.59
CA ARG A 103 21.69 -13.73 -3.36
C ARG A 103 21.73 -14.37 -1.99
N LEU A 104 22.90 -14.81 -1.54
CA LEU A 104 23.09 -15.38 -0.20
C LEU A 104 22.76 -14.34 0.88
N ASN A 105 23.20 -13.10 0.70
CA ASN A 105 22.85 -11.98 1.59
C ASN A 105 21.33 -11.73 1.63
N VAL A 106 20.64 -11.79 0.49
CA VAL A 106 19.18 -11.62 0.48
C VAL A 106 18.47 -12.75 1.24
N ILE A 107 18.92 -14.00 1.09
CA ILE A 107 18.36 -15.13 1.85
C ILE A 107 18.57 -14.93 3.35
N HIS A 108 19.77 -14.49 3.77
CA HIS A 108 20.04 -14.17 5.18
C HIS A 108 19.17 -13.04 5.71
N LEU A 109 18.98 -11.97 4.92
CA LEU A 109 18.09 -10.86 5.27
C LEU A 109 16.64 -11.33 5.42
N VAL A 110 16.13 -12.15 4.49
CA VAL A 110 14.79 -12.73 4.57
C VAL A 110 14.65 -13.59 5.84
N PHE A 111 15.64 -14.41 6.17
CA PHE A 111 15.60 -15.24 7.39
C PHE A 111 15.55 -14.41 8.67
N ILE A 112 16.42 -13.40 8.80
CA ILE A 112 16.41 -12.47 9.94
C ILE A 112 15.05 -11.77 10.02
N TYR A 113 14.46 -11.41 8.88
CA TYR A 113 13.19 -10.73 8.82
C TYR A 113 11.99 -11.64 9.20
N ILE A 114 12.01 -12.91 8.78
CA ILE A 114 10.99 -13.88 9.22
C ILE A 114 11.03 -14.04 10.74
N LEU A 115 12.24 -14.08 11.33
CA LEU A 115 12.40 -14.17 12.78
C LEU A 115 11.82 -12.93 13.49
N THR A 116 12.11 -11.72 13.01
CA THR A 116 11.55 -10.49 13.58
C THR A 116 10.03 -10.42 13.44
N ALA A 117 9.48 -10.90 12.31
CA ALA A 117 8.04 -10.97 12.09
C ALA A 117 7.33 -11.96 13.04
N LEU A 118 7.91 -13.14 13.26
CA LEU A 118 7.40 -14.11 14.23
C LEU A 118 7.46 -13.57 15.66
N LEU A 119 8.53 -12.88 16.03
CA LEU A 119 8.67 -12.23 17.34
C LEU A 119 7.63 -11.11 17.53
N ALA A 120 7.39 -10.31 16.50
CA ALA A 120 6.35 -9.27 16.52
C ALA A 120 4.93 -9.88 16.67
N LEU A 121 4.63 -10.96 15.94
CA LEU A 121 3.38 -11.71 16.10
C LEU A 121 3.22 -12.27 17.50
N TYR A 122 4.28 -12.88 18.06
CA TYR A 122 4.26 -13.43 19.41
C TYR A 122 3.98 -12.34 20.46
N ILE A 123 4.64 -11.18 20.38
CA ILE A 123 4.39 -10.04 21.27
C ILE A 123 2.95 -9.55 21.14
N LEU A 124 2.43 -9.45 19.92
CA LEU A 124 1.05 -9.02 19.69
C LEU A 124 0.05 -10.01 20.28
N GLY A 125 0.24 -11.31 20.05
CA GLY A 125 -0.60 -12.38 20.61
C GLY A 125 -0.67 -12.28 22.12
N ARG A 126 0.48 -12.18 22.79
CA ARG A 126 0.50 -11.98 24.26
C ARG A 126 -0.22 -10.71 24.69
N ARG A 127 -0.04 -9.60 23.97
CA ARG A 127 -0.70 -8.33 24.35
C ARG A 127 -2.22 -8.41 24.22
N ILE A 128 -2.73 -9.11 23.21
CA ILE A 128 -4.17 -9.34 23.03
C ILE A 128 -4.70 -10.18 24.19
N GLU A 129 -4.00 -11.27 24.54
CA GLU A 129 -4.34 -12.11 25.69
C GLU A 129 -4.33 -11.31 27.01
N TYR A 130 -3.26 -10.56 27.31
CA TYR A 130 -3.20 -9.68 28.49
C TYR A 130 -4.30 -8.62 28.50
N GLY A 131 -4.63 -8.05 27.33
CA GLY A 131 -5.71 -7.09 27.18
C GLY A 131 -7.09 -7.69 27.46
N ILE A 132 -7.29 -8.98 27.14
CA ILE A 132 -8.49 -9.75 27.46
C ILE A 132 -8.54 -10.06 28.97
N TYR A 133 -7.46 -10.57 29.55
CA TYR A 133 -7.38 -10.89 30.98
C TYR A 133 -7.64 -9.67 31.87
N ARG A 134 -7.11 -8.50 31.51
CA ARG A 134 -7.33 -7.24 32.26
C ARG A 134 -8.79 -6.75 32.23
N LYS A 135 -9.58 -7.17 31.24
CA LYS A 135 -10.99 -6.74 31.11
C LYS A 135 -11.96 -7.63 31.89
N ILE A 136 -11.50 -8.79 32.36
CA ILE A 136 -12.29 -9.81 33.07
C ILE A 136 -12.08 -9.72 34.60
N SER A 137 -10.94 -9.19 35.05
CA SER A 137 -10.67 -8.82 36.46
C SER A 137 -11.27 -7.46 36.82
#